data_AF-A0A382ZHI3-F1
#
_entry.id   AF-A0A382ZHI3-F1
#
_cell.length_a   1.000
_cell.length_b   1.000
_cell.length_c   1.000
_cell.angle_alpha   90.00
_cell.angle_beta   90.00
_cell.angle_gamma   90.00
#
_symmetry.space_group_name_H-M   'P 1'
#
loop_
_entity.id
_entity.type
_entity.pdbx_description
1 polymer ?
#
loop_
_entity_poly.entity_id
_entity_poly.type
_entity_poly.pdbx_seq_one_letter_code
_entity_poly.pdbx_strand_id
1 'polypeptide(L)'
;MTEQSRVLECHKTTLAENCEEAFRGPDAIILYGGYGHGEGGWVREHNVWRPYNDYDILVVGGEKLSHRDLQEFRTRLASELNIRWVDITWTNKLRLASLRPSIFSYDLKHASTLLAGDNSVFRWVRPGPAGRLPLSEAVTLFRTRLWTFLGSTMPDEFGKRISDEPARFFRNQMAKATLAAVDVLLLRHGLYHHSYVERVKRGSRLPEISGDDAQRFRWALHERLQP
;
A
#
# COMPACT_ATOMS: atom_id res chain seq x y z
N MET A 1 -4.89 8.89 21.19
CA MET A 1 -4.35 7.78 20.36
C MET A 1 -5.50 6.79 20.15
N THR A 2 -5.87 6.51 18.91
CA THR A 2 -6.95 5.55 18.62
C THR A 2 -6.47 4.12 18.90
N GLU A 3 -7.41 3.17 19.04
CA GLU A 3 -7.06 1.75 19.23
C GLU A 3 -6.28 1.20 18.02
N GLN A 4 -6.65 1.57 16.80
CA GLN A 4 -5.92 1.26 15.57
C GLN A 4 -4.46 1.74 15.64
N SER A 5 -4.22 2.97 16.11
CA SER A 5 -2.85 3.48 16.27
C SER A 5 -2.05 2.65 17.26
N ARG A 6 -2.64 2.18 18.37
CA ARG A 6 -1.95 1.32 19.33
C ARG A 6 -1.57 -0.03 18.73
N VAL A 7 -2.48 -0.66 17.98
CA VAL A 7 -2.19 -1.91 17.26
C VAL A 7 -1.06 -1.71 16.26
N LEU A 8 -1.11 -0.63 15.47
CA LEU A 8 -0.08 -0.33 14.49
C LEU A 8 1.29 -0.07 15.12
N GLU A 9 1.37 0.70 16.21
CA GLU A 9 2.65 0.94 16.90
C GLU A 9 3.24 -0.34 17.48
N CYS A 10 2.40 -1.22 18.06
CA CYS A 10 2.86 -2.56 18.49
C CYS A 10 3.45 -3.35 17.31
N HIS A 11 2.74 -3.41 16.18
CA HIS A 11 3.21 -4.12 15.01
C HIS A 11 4.50 -3.52 14.43
N LYS A 12 4.64 -2.19 14.43
CA LYS A 12 5.85 -1.50 13.95
C LYS A 12 7.08 -1.91 14.75
N THR A 13 6.97 -2.00 16.08
CA THR A 13 8.06 -2.47 16.94
C THR A 13 8.44 -3.91 16.60
N THR A 14 7.46 -4.82 16.54
CA THR A 14 7.71 -6.23 16.19
C THR A 14 8.34 -6.38 14.79
N LEU A 15 7.87 -5.60 13.81
CA LEU A 15 8.42 -5.58 12.45
C LEU A 15 9.88 -5.10 12.45
N ALA A 16 10.20 -4.03 13.18
CA ALA A 16 11.55 -3.49 13.29
C ALA A 16 12.50 -4.54 13.86
N GLU A 17 12.22 -5.05 15.06
CA GLU A 17 13.08 -6.00 15.78
C GLU A 17 13.33 -7.27 14.96
N ASN A 18 12.26 -7.88 14.43
CA ASN A 18 12.39 -9.08 13.61
C ASN A 18 13.18 -8.86 12.32
N CYS A 19 13.04 -7.70 11.68
CA CYS A 19 13.79 -7.39 10.46
C CYS A 19 15.26 -7.06 10.76
N GLU A 20 15.56 -6.39 11.86
CA GLU A 20 16.94 -6.10 12.26
C GLU A 20 17.72 -7.40 12.51
N GLU A 21 17.11 -8.35 13.21
CA GLU A 21 17.69 -9.67 13.45
C GLU A 21 17.87 -10.47 12.15
N ALA A 22 16.81 -10.58 11.35
CA ALA A 22 16.82 -11.43 10.16
C ALA A 22 17.80 -10.95 9.08
N PHE A 23 17.92 -9.64 8.89
CA PHE A 23 18.77 -9.05 7.84
C PHE A 23 20.15 -8.62 8.34
N ARG A 24 20.50 -8.88 9.61
CA ARG A 24 21.85 -8.71 10.19
C ARG A 24 22.49 -7.37 9.86
N GLY A 25 21.94 -6.30 10.44
CA GLY A 25 22.44 -4.94 10.29
C GLY A 25 21.96 -4.22 9.03
N PRO A 26 20.64 -4.11 8.79
CA PRO A 26 20.13 -3.23 7.74
C PRO A 26 20.44 -1.76 8.03
N ASP A 27 20.68 -0.97 6.99
CA ASP A 27 20.85 0.48 7.08
C ASP A 27 19.53 1.16 7.50
N ALA A 28 18.40 0.63 7.03
CA ALA A 28 17.07 1.09 7.39
C ALA A 28 15.99 0.02 7.13
N ILE A 29 14.94 0.07 7.94
CA ILE A 29 13.70 -0.70 7.77
C ILE A 29 12.55 0.30 7.64
N ILE A 30 11.80 0.20 6.55
CA ILE A 30 10.78 1.18 6.18
C ILE A 30 9.44 0.48 5.98
N LEU A 31 8.40 0.96 6.65
CA LEU A 31 7.01 0.63 6.33
C LEU A 31 6.50 1.63 5.30
N TYR A 32 6.11 1.16 4.12
CA TYR A 32 5.53 1.98 3.07
C TYR A 32 4.08 1.57 2.78
N GLY A 33 3.50 2.11 1.70
CA GLY A 33 2.12 1.83 1.32
C GLY A 33 1.09 2.49 2.24
N GLY A 34 -0.08 1.87 2.37
CA GLY A 34 -1.20 2.46 3.13
C GLY A 34 -0.86 2.71 4.59
N TYR A 35 -0.29 1.72 5.27
CA TYR A 35 0.04 1.84 6.70
C TYR A 35 1.28 2.71 6.96
N GLY A 36 2.19 2.81 6.00
CA GLY A 36 3.37 3.68 6.09
C GLY A 36 3.07 5.17 6.25
N HIS A 37 1.84 5.61 5.96
CA HIS A 37 1.43 7.00 6.16
C HIS A 37 0.03 7.17 6.80
N GLY A 38 -0.50 6.11 7.42
CA GLY A 38 -1.73 6.19 8.21
C GLY A 38 -3.04 6.02 7.44
N GLU A 39 -2.99 5.63 6.17
CA GLU A 39 -4.17 5.36 5.32
C GLU A 39 -4.30 3.86 5.00
N GLY A 40 -3.90 3.00 5.94
CA GLY A 40 -4.13 1.57 5.89
C GLY A 40 -5.60 1.23 6.11
N GLY A 41 -6.06 0.11 5.54
CA GLY A 41 -7.45 -0.33 5.70
C GLY A 41 -7.63 -1.16 6.96
N TRP A 42 -8.64 -0.85 7.78
CA TRP A 42 -8.87 -1.48 9.08
C TRP A 42 -10.24 -2.17 9.13
N VAL A 43 -10.27 -3.36 9.71
CA VAL A 43 -11.51 -4.09 10.02
C VAL A 43 -11.64 -4.27 11.52
N ARG A 44 -12.87 -4.31 12.01
CA ARG A 44 -13.16 -4.62 13.42
C ARG A 44 -13.79 -6.01 13.51
N GLU A 45 -13.08 -6.93 14.14
CA GLU A 45 -13.49 -8.32 14.35
C GLU A 45 -13.54 -8.61 15.85
N HIS A 46 -14.66 -9.13 16.35
CA HIS A 46 -14.80 -9.47 17.78
C HIS A 46 -14.39 -8.31 18.72
N ASN A 47 -14.77 -7.08 18.38
CA ASN A 47 -14.41 -5.82 19.04
C ASN A 47 -12.94 -5.39 18.95
N VAL A 48 -12.06 -6.15 18.30
CA VAL A 48 -10.63 -5.85 18.13
C VAL A 48 -10.37 -5.27 16.73
N TRP A 49 -9.55 -4.23 16.66
CA TRP A 49 -9.10 -3.68 15.38
C TRP A 49 -7.97 -4.49 14.78
N ARG A 50 -8.08 -4.77 13.48
CA ARG A 50 -7.05 -5.50 12.73
C ARG A 50 -6.75 -4.84 11.39
N PRO A 51 -5.48 -4.87 10.95
CA PRO A 51 -5.10 -4.57 9.58
C PRO A 51 -5.85 -5.49 8.61
N TYR A 52 -6.59 -4.93 7.65
CA TYR A 52 -7.24 -5.73 6.60
C TYR A 52 -6.28 -6.06 5.46
N ASN A 53 -5.42 -5.10 5.11
CA ASN A 53 -4.43 -5.24 4.05
C ASN A 53 -3.07 -5.63 4.60
N ASP A 54 -2.22 -6.06 3.70
CA ASP A 54 -0.80 -6.35 3.87
C ASP A 54 0.02 -5.18 4.39
N TYR A 55 1.13 -5.53 5.06
CA TYR A 55 2.20 -4.60 5.36
C TYR A 55 3.29 -4.70 4.31
N ASP A 56 3.65 -3.55 3.75
CA ASP A 56 4.69 -3.39 2.75
C ASP A 56 5.98 -2.90 3.44
N ILE A 57 6.99 -3.77 3.54
CA ILE A 57 8.26 -3.47 4.20
C ILE A 57 9.39 -3.40 3.17
N LEU A 58 10.19 -2.35 3.26
CA LEU A 58 11.43 -2.20 2.50
C LEU A 58 12.61 -2.26 3.47
N VAL A 59 13.47 -3.24 3.28
CA VAL A 59 14.74 -3.37 3.99
C VAL A 59 15.86 -2.86 3.10
N VAL A 60 16.65 -1.91 3.60
CA VAL A 60 17.77 -1.29 2.89
C VAL A 60 19.07 -1.77 3.52
N GLY A 61 19.94 -2.40 2.74
CA GLY A 61 21.22 -2.90 3.25
C GLY A 61 21.07 -4.22 4.03
N GLY A 62 22.10 -4.57 4.82
CA GLY A 62 22.16 -5.85 5.52
C GLY A 62 22.35 -7.07 4.61
N GLU A 63 22.35 -8.25 5.22
CA GLU A 63 22.42 -9.52 4.52
C GLU A 63 21.10 -9.84 3.82
N LYS A 64 21.17 -10.07 2.51
CA LYS A 64 19.99 -10.47 1.74
C LYS A 64 19.65 -11.93 2.03
N LEU A 65 18.45 -12.16 2.57
CA LEU A 65 17.89 -13.50 2.73
C LEU A 65 17.75 -14.25 1.40
N SER A 66 17.89 -15.57 1.43
CA SER A 66 17.52 -16.42 0.30
C SER A 66 16.00 -16.33 0.06
N HIS A 67 15.54 -16.70 -1.14
CA HIS A 67 14.11 -16.69 -1.45
C HIS A 67 13.30 -17.56 -0.48
N ARG A 68 13.84 -18.73 -0.13
CA ARG A 68 13.18 -19.66 0.79
C ARG A 68 13.09 -19.06 2.19
N ASP A 69 14.22 -18.57 2.72
CA ASP A 69 14.27 -18.01 4.08
C ASP A 69 13.39 -16.75 4.18
N LEU A 70 13.35 -15.92 3.14
CA LEU A 70 12.48 -14.76 3.09
C LEU A 70 11.00 -15.16 3.14
N GLN A 71 10.60 -16.22 2.42
CA GLN A 71 9.21 -16.67 2.43
C GLN A 71 8.80 -17.29 3.77
N GLU A 72 9.68 -18.08 4.37
CA GLU A 72 9.50 -18.62 5.73
C GLU A 72 9.39 -17.47 6.75
N PHE A 73 10.27 -16.47 6.65
CA PHE A 73 10.26 -15.28 7.50
C PHE A 73 8.97 -14.46 7.38
N ARG A 74 8.51 -14.16 6.15
CA ARG A 74 7.23 -13.47 5.90
C ARG A 74 6.04 -14.21 6.51
N THR A 75 6.01 -15.53 6.38
CA THR A 75 4.93 -16.38 6.89
C THR A 75 4.91 -16.37 8.43
N ARG A 76 6.08 -16.52 9.05
CA ARG A 76 6.23 -16.44 10.51
C ARG A 76 5.78 -15.08 11.03
N LEU A 77 6.24 -14.00 10.41
CA LEU A 77 5.95 -12.64 10.85
C LEU A 77 4.47 -12.27 10.68
N ALA A 78 3.84 -12.70 9.57
CA ALA A 78 2.40 -12.53 9.37
C ALA A 78 1.58 -13.27 10.45
N SER A 79 2.00 -14.48 10.83
CA SER A 79 1.38 -15.27 11.90
C SER A 79 1.53 -14.58 13.27
N GLU A 80 2.73 -14.09 13.59
CA GLU A 80 3.04 -13.39 14.84
C GLU A 80 2.25 -12.10 15.00
N LEU A 81 2.10 -11.34 13.91
CA LEU A 81 1.31 -10.10 13.87
C LEU A 81 -0.20 -10.36 13.72
N ASN A 82 -0.61 -11.61 13.52
CA ASN A 82 -1.99 -12.02 13.24
C ASN A 82 -2.62 -11.18 12.10
N ILE A 83 -1.91 -11.10 10.97
CA ILE A 83 -2.36 -10.46 9.72
C ILE A 83 -2.20 -11.43 8.54
N ARG A 84 -2.85 -11.13 7.41
CA ARG A 84 -2.82 -12.03 6.25
C ARG A 84 -1.43 -12.15 5.64
N TRP A 85 -0.76 -11.02 5.40
CA TRP A 85 0.51 -10.99 4.68
C TRP A 85 1.40 -9.85 5.16
N VAL A 86 2.71 -10.12 5.15
CA VAL A 86 3.77 -9.12 5.19
C VAL A 86 4.58 -9.30 3.91
N ASP A 87 4.57 -8.28 3.04
CA ASP A 87 5.50 -8.24 1.92
C ASP A 87 6.80 -7.55 2.36
N ILE A 88 7.93 -8.14 1.97
CA ILE A 88 9.25 -7.65 2.39
C ILE A 88 10.15 -7.60 1.18
N THR A 89 10.46 -6.39 0.72
CA THR A 89 11.41 -6.18 -0.36
C THR A 89 12.77 -5.81 0.20
N TRP A 90 13.83 -6.43 -0.31
CA TRP A 90 15.21 -6.06 0.00
C TRP A 90 15.81 -5.19 -1.10
N THR A 91 16.52 -4.14 -0.71
CA THR A 91 17.24 -3.24 -1.61
C THR A 91 18.56 -2.76 -1.01
N ASN A 92 19.30 -1.97 -1.79
CA ASN A 92 20.51 -1.30 -1.32
C ASN A 92 20.56 0.14 -1.83
N LYS A 93 21.52 0.91 -1.31
CA LYS A 93 21.71 2.32 -1.67
C LYS A 93 21.81 2.57 -3.18
N LEU A 94 22.52 1.71 -3.93
CA LEU A 94 22.68 1.88 -5.38
C LEU A 94 21.35 1.71 -6.11
N ARG A 95 20.53 0.73 -5.70
CA ARG A 95 19.19 0.51 -6.26
C ARG A 95 18.21 1.62 -5.90
N LEU A 96 18.28 2.15 -4.67
CA LEU A 96 17.47 3.32 -4.28
C LEU A 96 17.84 4.55 -5.13
N ALA A 97 19.13 4.80 -5.32
CA ALA A 97 19.62 5.92 -6.11
C ALA A 97 19.30 5.80 -7.62
N SER A 98 19.07 4.58 -8.11
CA SER A 98 18.70 4.33 -9.51
C SER A 98 17.19 4.22 -9.76
N LEU A 99 16.36 4.39 -8.73
CA LEU A 99 14.90 4.44 -8.89
C LEU A 99 14.53 5.58 -9.84
N ARG A 100 13.81 5.23 -10.90
CA ARG A 100 13.24 6.20 -11.84
C ARG A 100 12.03 6.88 -11.21
N PRO A 101 11.69 8.12 -11.65
CA PRO A 101 10.40 8.73 -11.37
C PRO A 101 9.24 7.77 -11.65
N SER A 102 8.45 7.48 -10.62
CA SER A 102 7.35 6.51 -10.63
C SER A 102 6.43 6.80 -9.45
N ILE A 103 5.22 6.24 -9.46
CA ILE A 103 4.34 6.30 -8.28
C ILE A 103 5.05 5.66 -7.08
N PHE A 104 5.69 4.51 -7.29
CA PHE A 104 6.42 3.81 -6.23
C PHE A 104 7.51 4.66 -5.59
N SER A 105 8.39 5.28 -6.39
CA SER A 105 9.47 6.11 -5.83
C SER A 105 8.94 7.37 -5.16
N TYR A 106 7.84 7.94 -5.67
CA TYR A 106 7.19 9.11 -5.09
C TYR A 106 6.57 8.78 -3.73
N ASP A 107 5.78 7.71 -3.65
CA ASP A 107 5.13 7.27 -2.42
C ASP A 107 6.17 6.78 -1.40
N LEU A 108 7.22 6.08 -1.83
CA LEU A 108 8.32 5.69 -0.95
C LEU A 108 9.00 6.91 -0.31
N LYS A 109 9.13 8.02 -1.04
CA LYS A 109 9.76 9.24 -0.54
C LYS A 109 8.84 10.06 0.37
N HIS A 110 7.53 10.07 0.10
CA HIS A 110 6.59 11.02 0.70
C HIS A 110 5.55 10.39 1.63
N ALA A 111 5.35 9.07 1.57
CA ALA A 111 4.33 8.32 2.30
C ALA A 111 4.88 7.02 2.88
N SER A 112 5.97 7.14 3.64
CA SER A 112 6.60 6.00 4.32
C SER A 112 6.99 6.39 5.74
N THR A 113 7.04 5.39 6.62
CA THR A 113 7.50 5.52 7.99
C THR A 113 8.79 4.73 8.16
N LEU A 114 9.83 5.38 8.68
CA LEU A 114 11.03 4.70 9.15
C LEU A 114 10.68 3.92 10.42
N LEU A 115 10.90 2.61 10.40
CA LEU A 115 10.74 1.76 11.58
C LEU A 115 12.03 1.69 12.40
N ALA A 116 13.16 1.53 11.73
CA ALA A 116 14.49 1.50 12.35
C ALA A 116 15.60 1.90 11.36
N GLY A 117 16.78 2.23 11.89
CA GLY A 117 17.97 2.62 11.13
C GLY A 117 18.06 4.12 10.78
N ASP A 118 18.76 4.45 9.70
CA ASP A 118 19.09 5.82 9.30
C ASP A 118 18.07 6.42 8.33
N ASN A 119 17.39 7.48 8.75
CA ASN A 119 16.45 8.25 7.93
C ASN A 119 17.10 8.91 6.68
N SER A 120 18.43 9.03 6.64
CA SER A 120 19.14 9.61 5.50
C SER A 120 18.95 8.79 4.21
N VAL A 121 18.54 7.51 4.30
CA VAL A 121 18.29 6.64 3.14
C VAL A 121 17.28 7.24 2.16
N PHE A 122 16.29 7.99 2.64
CA PHE A 122 15.31 8.62 1.76
C PHE A 122 15.94 9.67 0.83
N ARG A 123 17.12 10.22 1.15
CA ARG A 123 17.83 11.18 0.27
C ARG A 123 18.28 10.55 -1.05
N TRP A 124 18.41 9.23 -1.10
CA TRP A 124 18.75 8.49 -2.32
C TRP A 124 17.55 8.35 -3.25
N VAL A 125 16.33 8.38 -2.74
CA VAL A 125 15.10 8.28 -3.55
C VAL A 125 14.80 9.65 -4.17
N ARG A 126 14.87 9.72 -5.50
CA ARG A 126 14.70 10.96 -6.29
C ARG A 126 13.53 10.83 -7.27
N PRO A 127 12.27 10.90 -6.78
CA PRO A 127 11.09 10.64 -7.61
C PRO A 127 10.76 11.77 -8.60
N GLY A 128 11.36 12.95 -8.44
CA GLY A 128 10.93 14.14 -9.15
C GLY A 128 9.59 14.69 -8.61
N PRO A 129 9.07 15.79 -9.20
CA PRO A 129 7.81 16.39 -8.77
C PRO A 129 6.61 15.56 -9.25
N ALA A 130 5.53 15.53 -8.46
CA ALA A 130 4.30 14.77 -8.77
C ALA A 130 3.73 15.08 -10.16
N GLY A 131 3.77 16.34 -10.59
CA GLY A 131 3.27 16.78 -11.88
C GLY A 131 4.10 16.34 -13.09
N ARG A 132 5.19 15.60 -12.87
CA ARG A 132 6.02 15.01 -13.94
C ARG A 132 6.13 13.49 -13.84
N LEU A 133 5.27 12.85 -13.04
CA LEU A 133 5.23 11.40 -12.99
C LEU A 133 4.83 10.83 -14.38
N PRO A 134 5.49 9.78 -14.87
CA PRO A 134 5.23 9.26 -16.21
C PRO A 134 3.81 8.70 -16.36
N LEU A 135 3.15 9.00 -17.48
CA LEU A 135 1.85 8.38 -17.81
C LEU A 135 1.94 6.86 -18.02
N SER A 136 3.13 6.30 -18.28
CA SER A 136 3.31 4.84 -18.32
C SER A 136 2.97 4.16 -16.99
N GLU A 137 3.04 4.89 -15.87
CA GLU A 137 2.61 4.40 -14.55
C GLU A 137 1.10 4.10 -14.53
N ALA A 138 0.29 4.86 -15.27
CA ALA A 138 -1.14 4.61 -15.40
C ALA A 138 -1.42 3.22 -15.97
N VAL A 139 -0.66 2.80 -16.98
CA VAL A 139 -0.81 1.48 -17.62
C VAL A 139 -0.46 0.37 -16.64
N THR A 140 0.69 0.49 -15.96
CA THR A 140 1.14 -0.50 -14.97
C THR A 140 0.14 -0.64 -13.84
N LEU A 141 -0.29 0.49 -13.26
CA LEU A 141 -1.21 0.54 -12.14
C LEU A 141 -2.59 0.00 -12.51
N PHE A 142 -3.15 0.46 -13.64
CA PHE A 142 -4.47 0.03 -14.07
C PHE A 142 -4.49 -1.47 -14.39
N ARG A 143 -3.46 -2.00 -15.04
CA ARG A 143 -3.35 -3.43 -15.36
C ARG A 143 -3.28 -4.30 -14.10
N THR A 144 -2.43 -3.95 -13.14
CA THR A 144 -2.29 -4.76 -11.91
C THR A 144 -3.59 -4.74 -11.09
N ARG A 145 -4.29 -3.61 -11.05
CA ARG A 145 -5.54 -3.46 -10.30
C ARG A 145 -6.74 -4.14 -10.96
N LEU A 146 -6.85 -4.07 -12.29
CA LEU A 146 -7.87 -4.80 -13.02
C LEU A 146 -7.67 -6.31 -12.91
N TRP A 147 -6.43 -6.80 -13.01
CA TRP A 147 -6.15 -8.22 -12.87
C TRP A 147 -6.59 -8.75 -11.49
N THR A 148 -6.24 -8.05 -10.41
CA THR A 148 -6.66 -8.43 -9.05
C THR A 148 -8.17 -8.33 -8.85
N PHE A 149 -8.83 -7.36 -9.49
CA PHE A 149 -10.28 -7.22 -9.41
C PHE A 149 -11.00 -8.35 -10.16
N LEU A 150 -10.58 -8.65 -11.39
CA LEU A 150 -11.14 -9.77 -12.16
C LEU A 150 -10.93 -11.11 -11.46
N GLY A 151 -9.77 -11.31 -10.82
CA GLY A 151 -9.48 -12.50 -10.02
C GLY A 151 -10.20 -12.56 -8.67
N SER A 152 -10.97 -11.53 -8.29
CA SER A 152 -11.70 -11.50 -7.01
C SER A 152 -13.10 -12.11 -7.07
N THR A 153 -13.52 -12.59 -8.24
CA THR A 153 -14.79 -13.31 -8.43
C THR A 153 -14.53 -14.53 -9.30
N MET A 154 -14.96 -15.70 -8.84
CA MET A 154 -14.91 -16.88 -9.69
C MET A 154 -16.06 -16.83 -10.73
N PRO A 155 -15.84 -17.31 -11.97
CA PRO A 155 -16.87 -17.29 -13.01
C PRO A 155 -18.21 -17.93 -12.60
N ASP A 156 -18.18 -18.93 -11.73
CA ASP A 156 -19.35 -19.64 -11.21
C ASP A 156 -20.08 -18.91 -10.06
N GLU A 157 -19.53 -17.82 -9.54
CA GLU A 157 -20.12 -17.00 -8.47
C GLU A 157 -20.92 -15.79 -9.00
N PHE A 158 -20.82 -15.49 -10.31
CA PHE A 158 -21.57 -14.40 -10.91
C PHE A 158 -23.09 -14.59 -10.76
N GLY A 159 -23.76 -13.56 -10.25
CA GLY A 159 -25.21 -13.56 -10.01
C GLY A 159 -25.67 -14.31 -8.76
N LYS A 160 -24.74 -14.90 -7.98
CA LYS A 160 -25.05 -15.54 -6.69
C LYS A 160 -24.90 -14.55 -5.53
N ARG A 161 -25.62 -14.81 -4.44
CA ARG A 161 -25.41 -14.08 -3.19
C ARG A 161 -24.06 -14.53 -2.60
N ILE A 162 -23.12 -13.61 -2.53
CA ILE A 162 -21.78 -13.83 -1.97
C ILE A 162 -21.87 -13.74 -0.44
N SER A 163 -21.17 -14.61 0.27
CA SER A 163 -21.05 -14.54 1.74
C SER A 163 -20.27 -13.28 2.17
N ASP A 164 -20.37 -12.92 3.46
CA ASP A 164 -19.94 -11.60 3.93
C ASP A 164 -18.45 -11.30 3.68
N GLU A 165 -17.55 -12.27 3.87
CA GLU A 165 -16.11 -12.05 3.70
C GLU A 165 -15.66 -12.03 2.22
N PRO A 166 -16.06 -12.98 1.35
CA PRO A 166 -15.79 -12.85 -0.08
C PRO A 166 -16.45 -11.60 -0.69
N ALA A 167 -17.61 -11.17 -0.19
CA ALA A 167 -18.22 -9.90 -0.60
C ALA A 167 -17.38 -8.70 -0.15
N ARG A 168 -16.83 -8.72 1.07
CA ARG A 168 -15.88 -7.71 1.56
C ARG A 168 -14.64 -7.63 0.68
N PHE A 169 -14.05 -8.79 0.39
CA PHE A 169 -12.87 -8.88 -0.47
C PHE A 169 -13.16 -8.31 -1.86
N PHE A 170 -14.27 -8.69 -2.48
CA PHE A 170 -14.70 -8.16 -3.77
C PHE A 170 -14.84 -6.63 -3.77
N ARG A 171 -15.56 -6.08 -2.79
CA ARG A 171 -15.73 -4.62 -2.66
C ARG A 171 -14.40 -3.91 -2.42
N ASN A 172 -13.49 -4.49 -1.64
CA ASN A 172 -12.14 -3.96 -1.44
C ASN A 172 -11.33 -3.92 -2.75
N GLN A 173 -11.39 -4.96 -3.58
CA GLN A 173 -10.71 -4.96 -4.87
C GLN A 173 -11.37 -3.99 -5.86
N MET A 174 -12.70 -3.88 -5.86
CA MET A 174 -13.44 -2.88 -6.65
C MET A 174 -13.06 -1.45 -6.26
N ALA A 175 -12.94 -1.18 -4.96
CA ALA A 175 -12.48 0.09 -4.44
C ALA A 175 -11.05 0.42 -4.90
N LYS A 176 -10.12 -0.54 -4.82
CA LYS A 176 -8.75 -0.40 -5.33
C LYS A 176 -8.70 -0.12 -6.83
N ALA A 177 -9.53 -0.78 -7.64
CA ALA A 177 -9.64 -0.53 -9.08
C ALA A 177 -10.21 0.86 -9.38
N THR A 178 -11.22 1.29 -8.63
CA THR A 178 -11.80 2.64 -8.75
C THR A 178 -10.76 3.73 -8.40
N LEU A 179 -10.01 3.54 -7.31
CA LEU A 179 -8.94 4.47 -6.93
C LEU A 179 -7.79 4.49 -7.95
N ALA A 180 -7.51 3.37 -8.61
CA ALA A 180 -6.55 3.35 -9.70
C ALA A 180 -7.01 4.20 -10.90
N ALA A 181 -8.31 4.22 -11.20
CA ALA A 181 -8.85 5.13 -12.22
C ALA A 181 -8.69 6.60 -11.80
N VAL A 182 -8.88 6.92 -10.52
CA VAL A 182 -8.58 8.26 -9.97
C VAL A 182 -7.11 8.61 -10.17
N ASP A 183 -6.20 7.68 -9.89
CA ASP A 183 -4.76 7.88 -10.10
C ASP A 183 -4.44 8.20 -11.56
N VAL A 184 -5.03 7.49 -12.52
CA VAL A 184 -4.86 7.76 -13.96
C VAL A 184 -5.30 9.18 -14.32
N LEU A 185 -6.48 9.60 -13.84
CA LEU A 185 -6.99 10.95 -14.07
C LEU A 185 -6.03 12.00 -13.49
N LEU A 186 -5.56 11.81 -12.27
CA LEU A 186 -4.65 12.74 -11.62
C LEU A 186 -3.27 12.81 -12.28
N LEU A 187 -2.73 11.67 -12.74
CA LEU A 187 -1.49 11.64 -13.51
C LEU A 187 -1.62 12.46 -14.80
N ARG A 188 -2.73 12.31 -15.52
CA ARG A 188 -3.03 13.08 -16.75
C ARG A 188 -3.07 14.58 -16.51
N HIS A 189 -3.57 15.02 -15.35
CA HIS A 189 -3.63 16.43 -14.97
C HIS A 189 -2.39 16.93 -14.21
N GLY A 190 -1.40 16.07 -13.95
CA GLY A 190 -0.22 16.42 -13.14
C GLY A 190 -0.55 16.72 -11.67
N LEU A 191 -1.67 16.18 -11.16
CA LEU A 191 -2.21 16.45 -9.83
C LEU A 191 -2.05 15.29 -8.84
N TYR A 192 -1.23 14.30 -9.17
CA TYR A 192 -1.00 13.13 -8.32
C TYR A 192 -0.58 13.51 -6.89
N HIS A 193 -0.96 12.67 -5.93
CA HIS A 193 -0.63 12.83 -4.52
C HIS A 193 -0.52 11.46 -3.85
N HIS A 194 0.33 11.34 -2.82
CA HIS A 194 0.54 10.05 -2.14
C HIS A 194 -0.68 9.63 -1.29
N SER A 195 -1.35 10.59 -0.63
CA SER A 195 -2.58 10.34 0.15
C SER A 195 -3.76 10.02 -0.75
N TYR A 196 -4.44 8.89 -0.50
CA TYR A 196 -5.70 8.49 -1.13
C TYR A 196 -6.81 9.52 -0.88
N VAL A 197 -6.86 10.09 0.32
CA VAL A 197 -7.84 11.13 0.69
C VAL A 197 -7.69 12.36 -0.21
N GLU A 198 -6.46 12.85 -0.35
CA GLU A 198 -6.18 14.01 -1.17
C GLU A 198 -6.38 13.71 -2.67
N ARG A 199 -6.05 12.49 -3.11
CA ARG A 199 -6.32 12.05 -4.49
C ARG A 199 -7.81 12.09 -4.82
N VAL A 200 -8.66 11.51 -3.98
CA VAL A 200 -10.12 11.57 -4.20
C VAL A 200 -10.62 13.00 -4.18
N LYS A 201 -10.16 13.83 -3.24
CA LYS A 201 -10.52 15.25 -3.19
C LYS A 201 -10.15 16.02 -4.46
N ARG A 202 -8.95 15.79 -5.02
CA ARG A 202 -8.51 16.40 -6.28
C ARG A 202 -9.27 15.85 -7.47
N GLY A 203 -9.41 14.53 -7.56
CA GLY A 203 -10.10 13.84 -8.64
C GLY A 203 -11.57 14.24 -8.74
N SER A 204 -12.27 14.36 -7.61
CA SER A 204 -13.67 14.82 -7.55
C SER A 204 -13.87 16.28 -7.99
N ARG A 205 -12.81 17.06 -8.19
CA ARG A 205 -12.88 18.47 -8.64
C ARG A 205 -12.46 18.65 -10.10
N LEU A 206 -12.12 17.56 -10.80
CA LEU A 206 -11.75 17.62 -12.20
C LEU A 206 -12.99 17.97 -13.07
N PRO A 207 -12.83 18.78 -14.13
CA PRO A 207 -13.95 19.24 -14.94
C PRO A 207 -14.77 18.12 -15.61
N GLU A 208 -14.12 16.99 -15.94
CA GLU A 208 -14.79 15.85 -16.59
C GLU A 208 -15.55 14.92 -15.62
N ILE A 209 -15.52 15.20 -14.32
CA ILE A 209 -16.06 14.31 -13.29
C ILE A 209 -17.46 14.76 -12.88
N SER A 210 -18.43 13.88 -13.06
CA SER A 210 -19.82 14.11 -12.65
C SER A 210 -20.00 13.99 -11.13
N GLY A 211 -21.16 14.44 -10.63
CA GLY A 211 -21.54 14.25 -9.22
C GLY A 211 -21.56 12.77 -8.81
N ASP A 212 -22.03 11.90 -9.70
CA ASP A 212 -22.09 10.45 -9.49
C ASP A 212 -20.68 9.83 -9.42
N ASP A 213 -19.78 10.25 -10.30
CA ASP A 213 -18.39 9.78 -10.28
C ASP A 213 -17.67 10.21 -9.00
N ALA A 214 -17.88 11.46 -8.57
CA ALA A 214 -17.35 11.94 -7.30
C ALA A 214 -17.92 11.14 -6.11
N GLN A 215 -19.19 10.72 -6.15
CA GLN A 215 -19.78 9.84 -5.13
C GLN A 215 -19.13 8.45 -5.14
N ARG A 216 -18.89 7.87 -6.32
CA ARG A 216 -18.18 6.59 -6.47
C ARG A 216 -16.76 6.66 -5.92
N PHE A 217 -16.03 7.75 -6.15
CA PHE A 217 -14.68 7.93 -5.61
C PHE A 217 -14.69 8.00 -4.07
N ARG A 218 -15.67 8.70 -3.48
CA ARG A 218 -15.83 8.75 -2.02
C ARG A 218 -16.20 7.37 -1.44
N TRP A 219 -17.09 6.63 -2.10
CA TRP A 219 -17.40 5.26 -1.72
C TRP A 219 -16.14 4.37 -1.74
N ALA A 220 -15.36 4.44 -2.82
CA ALA A 220 -14.14 3.65 -2.96
C ALA A 220 -13.09 3.99 -1.88
N LEU A 221 -12.94 5.26 -1.54
CA LEU A 221 -12.07 5.66 -0.42
C LEU A 221 -12.53 5.07 0.91
N HIS A 222 -13.83 5.17 1.20
CA HIS A 222 -14.40 4.62 2.42
C HIS A 222 -14.17 3.10 2.50
N GLU A 223 -14.54 2.35 1.45
CA GLU A 223 -14.37 0.90 1.38
C GLU A 223 -12.88 0.47 1.44
N ARG A 224 -11.96 1.31 0.96
CA ARG A 224 -10.51 1.04 1.03
C ARG A 224 -9.97 1.17 2.45
N LEU A 225 -10.44 2.17 3.20
CA LEU A 225 -10.00 2.50 4.56
C LEU A 225 -10.73 1.71 5.64
N GLN A 226 -11.99 1.36 5.38
CA GLN A 226 -12.87 0.60 6.28
C GLN A 226 -13.59 -0.49 5.48
N PRO A 227 -12.87 -1.55 5.04
CA PRO A 227 -13.45 -2.67 4.31
C PRO A 227 -14.42 -3.47 5.17
#